data_AF-A0A3B9L515-F1
#
_entry.id   AF-A0A3B9L515-F1
#
_cell.length_a   1.000
_cell.length_b   1.000
_cell.length_c   1.000
_cell.angle_alpha   90.00
_cell.angle_beta   90.00
_cell.angle_gamma   90.00
#
_symmetry.space_group_name_H-M   'P 1'
#
loop_
_entity.id
_entity.type
_entity.pdbx_description
1 polymer ?
#
loop_
_entity_poly.entity_id
_entity_poly.type
_entity_poly.pdbx_seq_one_letter_code
_entity_poly.pdbx_strand_id
1 'polypeptide(L)' 'QLTELSGEQADYIGVDAAGPFKPEHYRY' A
#
# COMPACT_ATOMS: atom_id res chain seq x y z
N GLN A 1 11.52 11.46 5.45
CA GLN A 1 10.07 11.70 5.27
C GLN A 1 9.52 10.56 4.44
N LEU A 2 8.42 9.94 4.86
CA LEU A 2 7.77 8.89 4.08
C LEU A 2 6.82 9.52 3.06
N THR A 3 6.66 8.87 1.91
CA THR A 3 5.68 9.26 0.90
C THR A 3 4.34 8.63 1.25
N GLU A 4 3.26 9.40 1.12
CA GLU A 4 1.89 8.92 1.27
C GLU A 4 1.33 8.45 -0.08
N LEU A 5 0.58 7.35 -0.07
CA LEU A 5 -0.09 6.84 -1.26
C LEU A 5 -1.25 7.75 -1.66
N SER A 6 -1.37 8.09 -2.95
CA SER A 6 -2.60 8.67 -3.47
C SER A 6 -3.70 7.60 -3.55
N GLY A 7 -4.97 8.02 -3.58
CA GLY A 7 -6.10 7.10 -3.72
C GLY A 7 -5.98 6.24 -4.99
N GLU A 8 -5.63 6.84 -6.13
CA GLU A 8 -5.43 6.12 -7.38
C GLU A 8 -4.32 5.06 -7.30
N GLN A 9 -3.24 5.34 -6.57
CA GLN A 9 -2.15 4.38 -6.39
C GLN A 9 -2.57 3.22 -5.49
N ALA A 10 -3.31 3.51 -4.43
CA ALA A 10 -3.83 2.52 -3.48
C ALA A 10 -4.81 1.57 -4.19
N ASP A 11 -5.74 2.12 -4.98
CA ASP A 11 -6.68 1.37 -5.81
C ASP A 11 -5.94 0.52 -6.86
N TYR A 12 -4.91 1.08 -7.51
CA TYR A 12 -4.14 0.38 -8.55
C TYR A 12 -3.44 -0.89 -8.02
N ILE A 13 -2.95 -0.85 -6.78
CA ILE A 13 -2.29 -2.01 -6.14
C ILE A 13 -3.21 -2.81 -5.22
N GLY A 14 -4.48 -2.39 -5.07
CA GLY A 14 -5.49 -3.07 -4.28
C GLY A 14 -5.21 -3.09 -2.78
N VAL A 15 -4.67 -2.00 -2.22
CA VAL A 15 -4.43 -1.86 -0.77
C VAL A 15 -5.07 -0.58 -0.25
N ASP A 16 -5.36 -0.52 1.05
CA ASP A 16 -5.75 0.72 1.69
C ASP A 16 -4.55 1.68 1.78
N ALA A 17 -4.77 2.99 1.64
CA ALA A 17 -3.71 4.00 1.71
C ALA A 17 -3.02 4.06 3.10
N ALA A 18 -3.70 3.58 4.15
CA ALA A 18 -3.15 3.39 5.50
C ALA A 18 -2.58 1.97 5.73
N GLY A 19 -2.73 1.07 4.75
CA GLY A 19 -2.23 -0.29 4.77
C GLY A 19 -3.21 -1.32 5.33
N PRO A 20 -2.79 -2.60 5.46
CA PRO A 20 -1.42 -3.11 5.28
C PRO A 20 -0.91 -3.02 3.83
N PHE A 21 0.33 -2.54 3.64
CA PHE A 21 0.91 -2.30 2.31
C PHE A 21 1.46 -3.55 1.62
N LYS A 22 1.51 -4.67 2.33
CA LYS A 22 2.05 -5.95 1.86
C LYS A 22 1.29 -7.12 2.52
N PRO A 23 1.12 -8.25 1.80
CA PRO A 23 0.45 -9.43 2.33
C PRO A 23 1.33 -10.18 3.34
N GLU A 24 0.70 -11.07 4.13
CA GLU A 24 1.31 -11.80 5.25
C GLU A 24 2.55 -12.63 4.89
N HIS A 25 2.63 -13.12 3.65
CA HIS A 25 3.75 -13.94 3.17
C HIS A 25 4.81 -13.14 2.42
N TYR A 26 4.75 -11.80 2.47
CA TYR A 26 5.74 -10.96 1.81
C TYR A 26 7.10 -11.08 2.50
N ARG A 27 8.14 -11.44 1.73
CA ARG A 27 9.51 -11.65 2.22
C ARG A 27 10.37 -10.38 2.28
N TYR A 28 9.75 -9.20 2.11
CA TYR A 28 10.37 -7.90 1.84
C TYR A 28 10.73 -7.66 0.37
#